data_AF-A0A2M9AR67-F1
#
_entry.id   AF-A0A2M9AR67-F1
#
_cell.length_a   1.000
_cell.length_b   1.000
_cell.length_c   1.000
_cell.angle_alpha   90.00
_cell.angle_beta   90.00
_cell.angle_gamma   90.00
#
_symmetry.space_group_name_H-M   'P 1'
#
loop_
_entity.id
_entity.type
_entity.pdbx_description
1 polymer ?
#
loop_
_entity_poly.entity_id
_entity_poly.type
_entity_poly.pdbx_seq_one_letter_code
_entity_poly.pdbx_strand_id
1 'polypeptide(L)'
;MKNPDEYLENHVFEARRPRKELQPVVAYDDAVRAIEQALADAEKYKYLLMRALRRHADDTRPSQYVPASGSTPVLPLYPEGAEQEQAA
;
A
#
# COMPACT_ATOMS: atom_id res chain seq x y z
N MET A 1 6.95 -13.58 0.48
CA MET A 1 6.13 -14.45 1.33
C MET A 1 6.96 -15.69 1.54
N LYS A 2 7.09 -16.19 2.77
CA LYS A 2 7.85 -17.42 3.04
C LYS A 2 7.15 -18.62 2.40
N ASN A 3 7.90 -19.68 2.07
CA ASN A 3 7.28 -20.95 1.70
C ASN A 3 6.50 -21.53 2.89
N PRO A 4 5.42 -22.31 2.66
CA PRO A 4 4.65 -22.92 3.73
C PRO A 4 5.50 -23.74 4.70
N ASP A 5 6.51 -24.45 4.18
CA ASP A 5 7.43 -25.28 4.96
C ASP A 5 8.28 -24.44 5.93
N GLU A 6 8.62 -23.19 5.57
CA GLU A 6 9.43 -22.28 6.39
C GLU A 6 8.67 -21.75 7.62
N TYR A 7 7.33 -21.80 7.64
CA TYR A 7 6.57 -21.44 8.85
C TYR A 7 6.54 -22.58 9.88
N LEU A 8 6.82 -23.81 9.45
CA LEU A 8 6.73 -25.03 10.26
C LEU A 8 8.10 -25.65 10.58
N GLU A 9 9.16 -25.23 9.90
CA GLU A 9 10.51 -25.84 9.89
C GLU A 9 11.08 -26.17 11.29
N ASN A 10 10.78 -25.36 12.31
CA ASN A 10 11.28 -25.57 13.67
C ASN A 10 10.37 -26.42 14.58
N HIS A 11 9.20 -26.81 14.10
CA HIS A 11 8.10 -27.40 14.90
C HIS A 11 7.57 -28.73 14.33
N VAL A 12 8.25 -29.31 13.34
CA VAL A 12 7.87 -30.60 12.74
C VAL A 12 8.57 -31.73 13.50
N PHE A 13 7.77 -32.66 14.00
CA PHE A 13 8.21 -33.88 14.65
C PHE A 13 7.84 -35.08 13.78
N GLU A 14 8.72 -36.07 13.70
CA GLU A 14 8.40 -37.31 12.99
C GLU A 14 7.65 -38.27 13.92
N ALA A 15 6.35 -38.48 13.68
CA ALA A 15 5.57 -39.45 14.43
C ALA A 15 5.66 -40.83 13.76
N ARG A 16 6.24 -41.80 14.48
CA ARG A 16 6.30 -43.19 14.01
C ARG A 16 4.95 -43.88 14.26
N ARG A 17 4.19 -44.15 13.20
CA ARG A 17 3.04 -45.06 13.32
C ARG A 17 3.52 -46.52 13.24
N PRO A 18 2.88 -47.46 13.96
CA PRO A 18 3.34 -48.86 14.07
C PRO A 18 3.50 -49.63 12.75
N ARG A 19 2.91 -49.15 11.63
CA ARG A 19 2.94 -49.82 10.32
C ARG A 19 3.12 -48.86 9.12
N LYS A 20 3.51 -47.61 9.34
CA LYS A 20 3.68 -46.63 8.25
C LYS A 20 5.02 -45.91 8.36
N GLU A 21 5.43 -45.35 7.23
CA GLU A 21 6.54 -44.40 7.11
C GLU A 21 6.37 -43.24 8.10
N LEU A 22 7.50 -42.64 8.48
CA LEU A 22 7.54 -41.50 9.38
C LEU A 22 6.74 -40.36 8.75
N GLN A 23 5.72 -39.88 9.45
CA GLN A 23 4.89 -38.77 8.99
C GLN A 23 5.25 -37.52 9.78
N PRO A 24 5.46 -36.37 9.12
CA PRO A 24 5.65 -35.11 9.82
C PRO A 24 4.36 -34.73 10.56
N VAL A 25 4.49 -34.46 11.85
CA VAL A 25 3.42 -34.06 12.75
C VAL A 25 3.85 -32.79 13.46
N VAL A 26 2.93 -31.85 13.59
CA VAL A 26 3.16 -30.58 14.26
C VAL A 26 2.22 -30.52 15.47
N ALA A 27 2.68 -29.91 16.56
CA ALA A 27 1.81 -29.62 17.69
C ALA A 27 0.70 -28.65 17.27
N TYR A 28 -0.49 -28.78 17.88
CA TYR A 28 -1.63 -27.95 17.49
C TYR A 28 -1.33 -26.45 17.65
N ASP A 29 -0.74 -26.04 18.77
CA ASP A 29 -0.44 -24.64 19.06
C ASP A 29 0.56 -24.04 18.07
N ASP A 30 1.56 -24.82 17.65
CA ASP A 30 2.55 -24.40 16.67
C ASP A 30 1.92 -24.26 15.28
N ALA A 31 1.01 -25.16 14.91
CA ALA A 31 0.25 -25.05 13.67
C ALA A 31 -0.64 -23.79 13.64
N VAL A 32 -1.30 -23.46 14.75
CA VAL A 32 -2.11 -22.24 14.86
C VAL A 32 -1.24 -20.99 14.68
N ARG A 33 -0.10 -20.92 15.37
CA ARG A 33 0.84 -19.79 15.24
C ARG A 33 1.37 -19.63 13.83
N ALA A 34 1.72 -20.72 13.17
CA ALA A 34 2.19 -20.70 11.79
C ALA A 34 1.12 -20.13 10.84
N ILE A 35 -0.15 -20.53 11.03
CA ILE A 35 -1.29 -20.02 10.25
C ILE A 35 -1.51 -18.53 10.50
N GLU A 36 -1.47 -18.08 11.76
CA GLU A 36 -1.63 -16.66 12.11
C GLU A 36 -0.53 -15.79 11.47
N GLN A 37 0.71 -16.25 11.49
CA GLN A 37 1.84 -15.55 10.85
C GLN A 37 1.68 -15.50 9.33
N ALA A 38 1.32 -16.63 8.71
CA ALA A 38 1.09 -16.70 7.27
C ALA A 38 -0.05 -15.77 6.84
N LEU A 39 -1.11 -15.65 7.65
CA LEU A 39 -2.23 -14.75 7.41
C LEU A 39 -1.78 -13.28 7.47
N ALA A 40 -1.05 -12.90 8.53
CA ALA A 40 -0.55 -11.53 8.70
C ALA A 40 0.38 -11.11 7.53
N ASP A 41 1.25 -12.01 7.09
CA ASP A 41 2.10 -11.79 5.93
C ASP A 41 1.26 -11.65 4.64
N ALA A 42 0.27 -12.51 4.42
CA ALA A 42 -0.61 -12.44 3.26
C ALA A 42 -1.39 -11.11 3.19
N GLU A 43 -1.88 -10.60 4.32
CA GLU A 43 -2.54 -9.30 4.40
C GLU A 43 -1.61 -8.15 4.01
N LYS A 44 -0.36 -8.21 4.48
CA LYS A 44 0.68 -7.24 4.13
C LYS A 44 0.98 -7.26 2.62
N TYR A 45 1.10 -8.44 2.01
CA TYR A 45 1.32 -8.56 0.58
C TYR A 45 0.13 -8.10 -0.26
N LYS A 46 -1.10 -8.38 0.18
CA LYS A 46 -2.33 -7.84 -0.44
C LYS A 46 -2.30 -6.32 -0.44
N TYR A 47 -1.97 -5.70 0.68
CA TYR A 47 -1.86 -4.25 0.77
C TYR A 47 -0.79 -3.69 -0.19
N LEU A 48 0.41 -4.28 -0.21
CA LEU A 48 1.49 -3.83 -1.08
C LEU A 48 1.13 -3.99 -2.56
N LEU A 49 0.48 -5.08 -2.95
CA LEU A 49 -0.02 -5.29 -4.31
C LEU A 49 -1.06 -4.24 -4.67
N MET A 50 -2.08 -4.04 -3.83
CA MET A 50 -3.12 -3.03 -4.07
C MET A 50 -2.56 -1.61 -4.08
N ARG A 51 -1.47 -1.36 -3.35
CA ARG A 51 -0.73 -0.09 -3.39
C ARG A 51 0.06 0.06 -4.69
N ALA A 52 0.75 -0.99 -5.14
CA ALA A 52 1.49 -0.99 -6.40
C ALA A 52 0.54 -0.81 -7.60
N LEU A 53 -0.59 -1.51 -7.61
CA LEU A 53 -1.63 -1.36 -8.62
C LEU A 53 -2.21 0.06 -8.65
N ARG A 54 -2.46 0.67 -7.48
CA ARG A 54 -2.90 2.07 -7.42
C ARG A 54 -1.85 3.03 -7.98
N ARG A 55 -0.58 2.90 -7.59
CA ARG A 55 0.50 3.72 -8.15
C ARG A 55 0.64 3.53 -9.66
N HIS A 56 0.63 2.29 -10.14
CA HIS A 56 0.68 2.02 -11.57
C HIS A 56 -0.51 2.62 -12.31
N ALA A 57 -1.72 2.57 -11.74
CA ALA A 57 -2.89 3.23 -12.31
C ALA A 57 -2.75 4.76 -12.33
N ASP A 58 -2.12 5.36 -11.32
CA ASP A 58 -1.83 6.81 -11.29
C ASP A 58 -0.73 7.20 -12.29
N ASP A 59 0.31 6.39 -12.46
CA ASP A 59 1.39 6.62 -13.44
C ASP A 59 0.92 6.40 -14.90
N THR A 60 -0.01 5.46 -15.11
CA THR A 60 -0.60 5.18 -16.44
C THR A 60 -1.82 6.04 -16.74
N ARG A 61 -2.36 6.77 -15.76
CA ARG A 61 -3.35 7.81 -16.05
C ARG A 61 -2.63 8.86 -16.89
N PRO A 62 -3.06 9.09 -18.14
CA PRO A 62 -2.52 10.21 -18.91
C PRO A 62 -2.73 11.45 -18.04
N SER A 63 -1.67 12.22 -17.78
CA SER A 63 -1.80 13.47 -17.07
C SER A 63 -2.82 14.30 -17.87
N GLN A 64 -4.06 14.33 -17.39
CA GLN A 64 -5.00 15.31 -17.86
C GLN A 64 -4.37 16.61 -17.39
N TYR A 65 -3.71 17.28 -18.32
CA TYR A 65 -3.33 18.66 -18.18
C TYR A 65 -4.64 19.39 -17.92
N VAL A 66 -4.98 19.55 -16.65
CA VAL A 66 -6.01 20.48 -16.23
C VAL A 66 -5.36 21.83 -16.46
N PRO A 67 -5.76 22.61 -17.49
CA PRO A 67 -5.23 23.96 -17.61
C PRO A 67 -5.52 24.63 -16.28
N ALA A 68 -4.51 25.26 -15.68
CA ALA A 68 -4.66 25.92 -14.41
C ALA A 68 -5.80 26.94 -14.53
N SER A 69 -7.00 26.57 -14.08
CA SER A 69 -8.15 27.46 -13.90
C SER A 69 -7.92 28.37 -12.68
N GLY A 70 -6.68 28.77 -12.44
CA GLY A 70 -6.37 29.88 -11.56
C GLY A 70 -6.55 31.12 -12.41
N SER A 71 -7.75 31.71 -12.38
CA SER A 71 -7.95 33.05 -12.92
C SER A 71 -6.93 33.94 -12.22
N THR A 72 -5.92 34.40 -12.95
CA THR A 72 -5.10 35.49 -12.49
C THR A 72 -6.03 36.70 -12.40
N PRO A 73 -6.28 37.26 -11.21
CA PRO A 73 -7.17 38.39 -11.09
C PRO A 73 -6.55 39.55 -11.88
N VAL A 74 -7.23 39.96 -12.96
CA VAL A 74 -6.85 41.14 -13.74
C VAL A 74 -7.14 42.36 -12.86
N LEU A 75 -6.09 43.01 -12.38
CA LEU A 75 -6.19 44.27 -11.64
C LEU A 75 -6.18 45.44 -12.64
N PRO A 76 -7.08 46.44 -12.47
CA PRO A 76 -7.07 47.65 -13.30
C PRO A 76 -5.78 48.45 -13.08
N LEU A 77 -5.21 48.96 -14.18
CA LEU A 77 -3.91 49.65 -14.18
C LEU A 77 -3.97 51.04 -13.51
N TYR A 78 -5.16 51.61 -13.33
CA TYR A 78 -5.36 52.90 -12.67
C TYR A 78 -6.41 52.74 -11.57
N PRO A 79 -6.10 53.09 -10.32
CA PRO A 79 -7.13 53.26 -9.31
C PRO A 79 -7.93 54.53 -9.63
N GLU A 80 -9.25 54.37 -9.79
CA GLU A 80 -10.22 55.46 -9.78
C GLU A 80 -10.09 56.22 -8.45
N GLY A 81 -9.31 57.30 -8.43
CA GLY A 81 -9.01 58.04 -7.21
C GLY A 81 -7.75 58.90 -7.21
N ALA A 82 -7.22 59.31 -8.36
CA ALA A 82 -6.19 60.35 -8.46
C ALA A 82 -6.79 61.62 -9.06
N GLU A 83 -7.86 62.12 -8.46
CA GLU A 83 -8.27 63.52 -8.62
C GLU A 83 -7.76 64.31 -7.42
N GLN A 84 -7.13 65.46 -7.70
CA GLN A 84 -6.60 66.50 -6.81
C GLN A 84 -5.08 66.50 -6.71
N GLU A 85 -4.46 67.37 -7.51
CA GLU A 85 -3.62 68.49 -7.04
C GLU A 85 -2.67 68.96 -8.16
N GLN A 86 -3.10 69.99 -8.90
CA GLN A 86 -2.23 71.06 -9.43
C GLN A 86 -3.07 72.03 -10.28
N ALA A 87 -3.77 72.94 -9.59
CA ALA A 87 -4.15 74.23 -10.12
C ALA A 87 -3.87 75.28 -9.02
N ALA A 88 -2.67 75.84 -9.06
CA ALA A 88 -2.30 77.10 -8.41
C ALA A 88 -1.10 77.69 -9.15
#